data_AF-A0A7W0MK57-F1
#
_entry.id   AF-A0A7W0MK57-F1
#
_cell.length_a   1.000
_cell.length_b   1.000
_cell.length_c   1.000
_cell.angle_alpha   90.00
_cell.angle_beta   90.00
_cell.angle_gamma   90.00
#
_symmetry.space_group_name_H-M   'P 1'
#
loop_
_entity.id
_entity.type
_entity.pdbx_description
1 polymer ?
#
loop_
_entity_poly.entity_id
_entity_poly.type
_entity_poly.pdbx_seq_one_letter_code
_entity_poly.pdbx_strand_id
1 'polypeptide(L)' 'MSEENKALIRRWFSEVWNQGRAEAIDEMFAADGIAYGLADEEGHPLRGAAGFKPFFKKFRDAFPDLEVVVE' A
#
# COMPACT_ATOMS: atom_id res chain seq x y z
N MET A 1 -4.60 -16.49 11.60
CA MET A 1 -4.54 -15.94 10.22
C MET A 1 -4.20 -17.07 9.27
N SER A 2 -4.84 -17.12 8.10
CA SER A 2 -4.47 -18.08 7.04
C SER A 2 -3.02 -17.86 6.59
N GLU A 3 -2.30 -18.93 6.25
CA GLU A 3 -0.96 -18.83 5.65
C GLU A 3 -0.98 -18.01 4.36
N GLU A 4 -2.08 -18.06 3.61
CA GLU A 4 -2.30 -17.25 2.41
C GLU A 4 -2.32 -15.75 2.73
N ASN A 5 -3.00 -15.34 3.80
CA ASN A 5 -3.04 -13.93 4.22
C ASN A 5 -1.65 -13.45 4.66
N LYS A 6 -0.88 -14.31 5.35
CA LYS A 6 0.50 -13.98 5.73
C LYS A 6 1.38 -13.80 4.49
N ALA A 7 1.26 -14.70 3.51
CA ALA A 7 2.00 -14.61 2.26
C ALA A 7 1.63 -13.33 1.48
N LEU A 8 0.34 -13.00 1.41
CA LEU A 8 -0.15 -11.78 0.78
C LEU A 8 0.43 -10.53 1.43
N ILE A 9 0.45 -10.44 2.76
CA ILE A 9 1.00 -9.27 3.46
C ILE A 9 2.52 -9.15 3.30
N ARG A 10 3.25 -10.27 3.33
CA ARG A 10 4.70 -10.24 3.06
C ARG A 10 4.98 -9.76 1.63
N ARG A 11 4.19 -10.21 0.65
CA ARG A 11 4.26 -9.77 -0.75
C ARG A 11 3.92 -8.28 -0.88
N TRP A 12 2.86 -7.83 -0.21
CA TRP A 12 2.44 -6.42 -0.19
C TRP A 12 3.58 -5.49 0.24
N PHE A 13 4.21 -5.75 1.38
CA PHE A 13 5.31 -4.91 1.85
C PHE A 13 6.55 -4.98 0.95
N SER A 14 6.89 -6.17 0.45
CA SER A 14 8.03 -6.33 -0.47
C SER A 14 7.83 -5.58 -1.79
N GLU A 15 6.73 -5.83 -2.50
CA GLU A 15 6.53 -5.28 -3.86
C GLU A 15 6.09 -3.81 -3.81
N VAL A 16 5.09 -3.47 -2.99
CA VAL A 16 4.59 -2.09 -2.94
C VAL A 16 5.63 -1.19 -2.28
N TRP A 17 6.09 -1.56 -1.07
CA TRP A 17 6.92 -0.64 -0.29
C TRP A 17 8.41 -0.73 -0.61
N ASN A 18 9.00 -1.93 -0.56
CA ASN A 18 10.47 -2.06 -0.69
C ASN A 18 10.95 -1.94 -2.15
N GLN A 19 10.20 -2.48 -3.11
CA GLN A 19 10.53 -2.37 -4.54
C GLN A 19 9.92 -1.11 -5.20
N GLY A 20 9.02 -0.41 -4.50
CA GLY A 20 8.34 0.76 -5.04
C GLY A 20 7.40 0.47 -6.23
N ARG A 21 6.92 -0.77 -6.37
CA ARG A 21 6.12 -1.21 -7.53
C ARG A 21 4.67 -0.75 -7.41
N ALA A 22 4.33 0.36 -8.06
CA ALA A 22 2.99 0.95 -8.01
C ALA A 22 1.90 0.03 -8.59
N GLU A 23 2.23 -0.81 -9.57
CA GLU A 23 1.31 -1.76 -10.21
C GLU A 23 0.86 -2.86 -9.25
N ALA A 24 1.69 -3.21 -8.27
CA ALA A 24 1.37 -4.20 -7.25
C ALA A 24 0.20 -3.75 -6.36
N ILE A 25 -0.06 -2.44 -6.28
CA ILE A 25 -1.25 -1.89 -5.60
C ILE A 25 -2.52 -2.31 -6.34
N ASP A 26 -2.54 -2.27 -7.67
CA ASP A 26 -3.71 -2.67 -8.46
C ASP A 26 -3.99 -4.17 -8.36
N GLU A 27 -2.95 -4.99 -8.17
CA GLU A 27 -3.06 -6.44 -8.08
C GLU A 27 -3.59 -6.92 -6.72
N MET A 28 -3.22 -6.22 -5.63
CA MET A 28 -3.44 -6.71 -4.27
C MET A 28 -4.42 -5.86 -3.45
N PHE A 29 -4.63 -4.59 -3.79
CA PHE A 29 -5.55 -3.73 -3.06
C PHE A 29 -6.98 -3.94 -3.57
N ALA A 30 -7.89 -4.33 -2.67
CA ALA A 30 -9.29 -4.58 -3.03
C ALA A 30 -9.95 -3.35 -3.66
N ALA A 31 -10.77 -3.56 -4.70
CA ALA A 31 -11.42 -2.46 -5.43
C ALA A 31 -12.28 -1.55 -4.54
N ASP A 32 -12.93 -2.12 -3.52
CA ASP A 32 -13.72 -1.44 -2.49
C ASP A 32 -12.97 -1.26 -1.16
N GLY A 33 -11.68 -1.62 -1.12
CA GLY A 33 -10.84 -1.53 0.06
C GLY A 33 -10.74 -0.10 0.58
N ILE A 34 -10.68 0.04 1.91
CA ILE A 34 -10.56 1.31 2.60
C ILE A 34 -9.27 1.28 3.42
N ALA A 35 -8.35 2.21 3.15
CA ALA A 35 -7.13 2.34 3.95
C ALA A 35 -7.41 3.22 5.18
N TYR A 36 -7.91 2.60 6.25
CA TYR A 36 -8.18 3.29 7.51
C TYR A 36 -6.90 3.91 8.11
N GLY A 37 -7.03 5.12 8.66
CA GLY A 37 -5.92 5.89 9.22
C GLY A 37 -5.15 6.72 8.19
N LEU A 38 -5.48 6.59 6.90
CA LEU A 38 -5.00 7.46 5.83
C LEU A 38 -6.17 8.23 5.23
N ALA A 39 -5.92 9.48 4.87
CA ALA A 39 -6.89 10.35 4.25
C ALA A 39 -6.28 11.16 3.10
N ASP A 40 -7.13 11.59 2.18
CA ASP A 40 -6.78 12.61 1.19
C ASP A 40 -6.64 14.00 1.85
N GLU A 41 -6.40 15.02 1.04
CA GLU A 41 -6.19 16.38 1.53
C GLU A 41 -7.48 16.99 2.12
N GLU A 42 -8.64 16.47 1.70
CA GLU A 42 -9.97 16.84 2.17
C GLU A 42 -10.41 16.05 3.42
N GLY A 43 -9.62 15.07 3.87
CA GLY A 43 -9.88 14.25 5.05
C GLY A 43 -10.77 13.02 4.81
N HIS A 44 -11.06 12.67 3.55
CA HIS A 44 -11.79 11.45 3.22
C HIS A 44 -10.87 10.23 3.26
N PRO A 45 -11.39 9.05 3.65
CA PRO A 45 -10.60 7.84 3.63
C PRO A 45 -10.20 7.45 2.20
N LEU A 46 -8.98 6.96 2.04
CA LEU A 46 -8.50 6.47 0.74
C LEU A 46 -9.23 5.19 0.36
N ARG A 47 -9.86 5.19 -0.83
CA ARG A 47 -10.65 4.06 -1.36
C ARG A 47 -10.03 3.49 -2.62
N GLY A 48 -9.87 2.17 -2.62
CA GLY A 48 -9.30 1.41 -3.73
C GLY A 48 -7.87 1.82 -4.10
N ALA A 49 -7.31 1.14 -5.11
CA ALA A 49 -5.96 1.42 -5.61
C ALA A 49 -5.80 2.87 -6.08
N ALA A 50 -6.81 3.41 -6.78
CA ALA A 50 -6.78 4.78 -7.31
C ALA A 50 -6.67 5.84 -6.21
N GLY A 51 -7.41 5.68 -5.10
CA GLY A 51 -7.31 6.59 -3.95
C GLY A 51 -6.01 6.42 -3.18
N PHE A 52 -5.44 5.21 -3.13
CA PHE A 52 -4.22 4.93 -2.38
C PHE A 52 -2.93 5.40 -3.08
N LYS A 53 -2.86 5.31 -4.42
CA LYS A 53 -1.65 5.61 -5.21
C LYS A 53 -1.05 7.01 -4.99
N PRO A 54 -1.82 8.11 -4.89
CA PRO A 54 -1.26 9.43 -4.59
C PRO A 54 -0.49 9.46 -3.26
N PHE A 55 -1.05 8.84 -2.22
CA PHE A 55 -0.38 8.71 -0.92
C PHE A 55 0.89 7.88 -1.03
N PHE A 56 0.81 6.71 -1.68
CA PHE A 56 1.97 5.85 -1.91
C PHE A 56 3.12 6.62 -2.59
N LYS A 57 2.82 7.34 -3.68
CA LYS A 57 3.81 8.13 -4.40
C LYS A 57 4.46 9.19 -3.50
N LYS A 58 3.63 9.99 -2.81
CA LYS A 58 4.12 11.04 -1.90
C LYS A 58 5.03 10.47 -0.81
N PHE A 59 4.65 9.32 -0.25
CA PHE A 59 5.42 8.68 0.80
C PHE A 59 6.75 8.10 0.28
N ARG A 60 6.75 7.51 -0.93
CA ARG A 60 7.99 7.04 -1.57
C ARG A 60 8.93 8.16 -1.96
N ASP A 61 8.40 9.27 -2.49
CA ASP A 61 9.21 10.44 -2.83
C ASP A 61 9.89 11.04 -1.58
N ALA A 62 9.21 10.99 -0.42
CA ALA A 62 9.76 11.47 0.86
C ALA A 62 10.79 10.50 1.48
N PHE A 63 10.63 9.20 1.25
CA PHE A 63 11.49 8.13 1.78
C PHE A 63 11.90 7.18 0.65
N PRO A 64 12.87 7.59 -0.18
CA PRO A 64 13.28 6.81 -1.36
C PRO A 64 13.97 5.49 -1.00
N ASP A 65 14.70 5.46 0.11
CA ASP A 65 15.43 4.28 0.60
C ASP A 65 14.65 3.49 1.67
N LEU A 66 13.30 3.56 1.66
CA LEU A 66 12.51 2.83 2.65
C LEU A 66 12.69 1.31 2.50
N GLU A 67 13.02 0.65 3.60
CA GLU A 67 12.91 -0.79 3.75
C GLU A 67 11.96 -1.13 4.91
N VAL A 68 10.96 -1.99 4.63
CA VAL A 68 10.05 -2.55 5.62
C VAL A 68 10.38 -4.02 5.84
N VAL A 69 10.63 -4.37 7.10
CA VAL A 69 10.87 -5.74 7.55
C VAL A 69 9.63 -6.27 8.27
N VAL A 70 9.11 -7.42 7.83
CA VAL A 70 7.93 -8.08 8.42
C VAL A 70 8.38 -9.28 9.26
N GLU A 71 8.17 -9.21 10.58
CA GLU A 71 8.48 -10.29 11.54
C GLU A 71 7.32 -11.30 11.64
#